data_AF-A0A376LG93-F1
#
_entry.id   AF-A0A376LG93-F1
#
_cell.length_a   1.000
_cell.length_b   1.000
_cell.length_c   1.000
_cell.angle_alpha   90.00
_cell.angle_beta   90.00
_cell.angle_gamma   90.00
#
_symmetry.space_group_name_H-M   'P 1'
#
loop_
_entity.id
_entity.type
_entity.pdbx_description
1 polymer ?
#
loop_
_entity_poly.entity_id
_entity_poly.type
_entity_poly.pdbx_seq_one_letter_code
_entity_poly.pdbx_strand_id
1 'polypeptide(L)' 'MWTIPAEREPLPGVKFSHRGSKMRTPHLVPLSKQAVAILTELQTWAGENGLIFTGAHDPRKPISENTVNKALRVMGL' A
#
# COMPACT_ATOMS: atom_id res chain seq x y z
N MET A 1 -1.71 -10.41 14.40
CA MET A 1 -2.86 -10.52 13.50
C MET A 1 -2.92 -9.25 12.68
N TRP A 2 -2.94 -9.32 11.35
CA TRP A 2 -3.06 -8.13 10.50
C TRP A 2 -4.53 -7.91 10.14
N THR A 3 -4.99 -6.67 10.18
CA THR A 3 -6.40 -6.34 9.88
C THR A 3 -6.43 -5.31 8.76
N ILE A 4 -7.04 -5.67 7.63
CA ILE A 4 -7.35 -4.72 6.58
C ILE A 4 -8.68 -4.07 6.95
N PRO A 5 -8.72 -2.76 7.22
CA PRO A 5 -9.95 -2.10 7.65
C PRO A 5 -10.97 -2.04 6.50
N ALA A 6 -12.25 -1.88 6.85
CA ALA A 6 -13.33 -1.70 5.88
C ALA A 6 -13.08 -0.49 4.96
N GLU A 7 -12.62 0.61 5.56
CA GLU A 7 -12.28 1.87 4.91
C GLU A 7 -10.99 2.42 5.54
N ARG A 8 -10.33 3.35 4.86
CA ARG A 8 -9.07 3.97 5.29
C ARG A 8 -9.22 5.47 5.35
N GLU A 9 -8.36 6.12 6.12
CA GLU A 9 -8.25 7.57 6.07
C GLU A 9 -7.83 8.01 4.65
N PRO A 10 -8.62 8.90 4.01
CA PRO A 10 -8.32 9.33 2.66
C PRO A 10 -7.05 10.18 2.62
N LEU A 11 -6.15 9.86 1.69
CA LEU A 11 -5.03 10.73 1.35
C LEU A 11 -5.55 11.98 0.61
N PRO A 12 -5.12 13.20 1.00
CA PRO A 12 -5.55 14.43 0.36
C PRO A 12 -5.26 14.44 -1.14
N GLY A 13 -6.27 14.74 -1.95
CA GLY A 13 -6.12 14.87 -3.41
C GLY A 13 -5.83 13.56 -4.15
N VAL A 14 -5.98 12.39 -3.51
CA VAL A 14 -5.85 11.07 -4.13
C VAL A 14 -7.24 10.42 -4.25
N LYS A 15 -7.69 10.18 -5.47
CA LYS A 15 -9.00 9.56 -5.72
C LYS A 15 -9.03 8.13 -5.18
N PHE A 16 -10.15 7.77 -4.55
CA PHE A 16 -10.42 6.43 -4.04
C PHE A 16 -9.45 5.89 -2.97
N SER A 17 -8.64 6.76 -2.35
CA SER A 17 -7.67 6.41 -1.30
C SER A 17 -8.32 5.88 -0.02
N HIS A 18 -9.59 6.22 0.22
CA HIS A 18 -10.38 5.74 1.36
C HIS A 18 -10.78 4.25 1.26
N ARG A 19 -10.60 3.61 0.10
CA ARG A 19 -11.05 2.21 -0.08
C ARG A 19 -10.19 1.27 0.78
N GLY A 20 -10.87 0.51 1.64
CA GLY A 20 -10.29 -0.57 2.43
C GLY A 20 -10.60 -1.93 1.81
N SER A 21 -11.18 -2.83 2.59
CA SER A 21 -11.56 -4.16 2.12
C SER A 21 -12.69 -4.11 1.07
N LYS A 22 -12.65 -5.04 0.10
CA LYS A 22 -13.65 -5.10 -0.99
C LYS A 22 -15.09 -5.23 -0.48
N MET A 23 -15.27 -5.97 0.62
CA MET A 23 -16.59 -6.23 1.22
C MET A 23 -16.99 -5.18 2.27
N ARG A 24 -16.19 -4.12 2.47
CA ARG A 24 -16.41 -3.07 3.48
C ARG A 24 -16.59 -3.61 4.90
N THR A 25 -15.95 -4.75 5.19
CA THR A 25 -15.86 -5.37 6.52
C THR A 25 -14.39 -5.56 6.89
N PRO A 26 -13.98 -5.40 8.16
CA PRO A 26 -12.61 -5.69 8.54
C PRO A 26 -12.22 -7.12 8.15
N HIS A 27 -11.12 -7.26 7.41
CA HIS A 27 -10.63 -8.56 6.96
C HIS A 27 -9.37 -8.93 7.75
N LEU A 28 -9.46 -10.03 8.49
CA LEU A 28 -8.37 -10.56 9.31
C LEU A 28 -7.47 -11.44 8.46
N VAL A 29 -6.19 -11.10 8.40
CA VAL A 29 -5.16 -11.82 7.64
C VAL A 29 -4.11 -12.35 8.61
N PRO A 30 -4.04 -13.68 8.81
CA PRO A 30 -2.97 -14.28 9.59
C PRO A 30 -1.68 -14.30 8.74
N LEU A 31 -0.86 -13.26 8.88
CA LEU A 31 0.45 -13.20 8.23
C LEU A 31 1.43 -14.17 8.88
N SER A 32 2.26 -14.81 8.07
CA SER A 32 3.39 -15.61 8.56
C SER A 32 4.45 -14.70 9.20
N LYS A 33 5.30 -15.29 10.06
CA LYS A 33 6.42 -14.55 10.67
C LYS A 33 7.35 -13.93 9.62
N GLN A 34 7.57 -14.62 8.50
CA GLN A 34 8.40 -14.13 7.39
C GLN A 34 7.80 -12.88 6.74
N ALA A 35 6.48 -12.89 6.47
CA ALA A 35 5.81 -11.73 5.88
C ALA A 35 5.86 -10.51 6.81
N VAL A 36 5.66 -10.72 8.13
CA VAL A 36 5.75 -9.64 9.12
C VAL A 36 7.16 -9.05 9.17
N ALA A 37 8.21 -9.89 9.11
CA ALA A 37 9.59 -9.42 9.10
C ALA A 37 9.89 -8.51 7.90
N ILE A 38 9.51 -8.94 6.69
CA ILE A 38 9.70 -8.17 5.45
C ILE A 38 8.95 -6.82 5.52
N LEU A 39 7.69 -6.82 5.96
CA LEU A 39 6.91 -5.59 6.08
C LEU A 39 7.49 -4.62 7.10
N THR A 40 8.03 -5.14 8.22
CA THR A 40 8.68 -4.33 9.25
C THR A 40 9.96 -3.69 8.73
N GLU A 41 10.78 -4.44 7.99
CA GLU A 41 11.98 -3.90 7.33
C GLU A 41 11.62 -2.82 6.30
N LEU A 42 10.66 -3.10 5.42
CA LEU A 42 10.19 -2.15 4.42
C LEU A 42 9.66 -0.86 5.03
N GLN A 43 9.04 -0.92 6.21
CA GLN A 43 8.54 0.26 6.90
C GLN A 43 9.66 1.23 7.33
N THR A 44 10.88 0.73 7.53
CA THR A 44 12.05 1.58 7.80
C THR A 44 12.48 2.41 6.59
N TRP A 45 12.06 2.02 5.38
CA TRP A 45 12.34 2.76 4.14
C TRP A 45 11.24 3.75 3.79
N ALA A 46 10.09 3.70 4.48
CA ALA A 46 9.03 4.67 4.28
C ALA A 46 9.53 6.05 4.75
N GLY A 47 9.48 7.03 3.85
CA GLY A 47 9.82 8.42 4.18
C GLY A 47 8.74 9.10 5.05
N GLU A 48 8.90 10.41 5.26
CA GLU A 48 8.04 11.23 6.15
C GLU A 48 6.53 11.15 5.84
N ASN A 49 6.17 10.84 4.58
CA ASN A 49 4.77 10.74 4.15
C ASN A 49 4.14 9.37 4.41
N GLY A 50 4.87 8.41 5.00
CA GLY A 50 4.39 7.05 5.27
C GLY A 50 4.15 6.20 4.03
N LEU A 51 4.65 6.63 2.87
CA LEU A 51 4.54 5.92 1.59
C LEU A 51 5.89 5.32 1.20
N ILE A 52 5.90 4.03 0.88
CA ILE A 52 7.09 3.32 0.38
C ILE A 52 7.28 3.58 -1.11
N PHE A 53 6.18 3.59 -1.88
CA PHE A 53 6.20 3.83 -3.32
C PHE A 53 5.55 5.17 -3.66
N THR A 54 6.35 6.21 -3.68
CA THR A 54 5.92 7.59 -3.94
C THR A 54 5.87 7.92 -5.43
N GLY A 55 4.90 8.75 -5.83
CA GLY A 55 4.74 9.24 -7.20
C GLY A 55 5.94 10.05 -7.68
N ALA A 56 6.30 9.87 -8.96
CA ALA A 56 7.43 10.57 -9.57
C ALA A 56 7.27 12.10 -9.62
N HIS A 57 6.03 12.59 -9.71
CA HIS A 57 5.72 14.03 -9.77
C HIS A 57 5.34 14.66 -8.42
N ASP A 58 4.82 13.86 -7.48
CA ASP A 58 4.40 14.34 -6.16
C ASP A 58 4.68 13.25 -5.11
N PRO A 59 5.70 13.43 -4.25
CA PRO A 59 6.08 12.42 -3.28
C PRO A 59 5.07 12.24 -2.13
N ARG A 60 4.04 13.10 -2.05
CA ARG A 60 2.92 12.95 -1.10
C ARG A 60 1.82 12.03 -1.62
N LYS A 61 1.90 11.61 -2.89
CA LYS A 61 0.95 10.71 -3.51
C LYS A 61 1.62 9.36 -3.79
N PRO A 62 0.89 8.24 -3.71
CA PRO A 62 1.44 6.96 -4.11
C PRO A 62 1.67 6.92 -5.62
N ILE A 63 2.55 6.04 -6.09
CA ILE A 63 2.62 5.70 -7.53
C ILE A 63 1.27 5.18 -8.03
N SER A 64 1.00 5.37 -9.33
CA SER A 64 -0.23 4.87 -9.93
C SER A 64 -0.22 3.34 -10.04
N GLU A 65 -1.41 2.74 -10.00
CA GLU A 65 -1.59 1.30 -10.25
C GLU A 65 -0.99 0.90 -11.62
N ASN A 66 -1.15 1.75 -12.63
CA ASN A 66 -0.57 1.53 -13.96
C ASN A 66 0.97 1.44 -13.91
N THR A 67 1.62 2.24 -13.06
CA THR A 67 3.08 2.21 -12.88
C THR A 67 3.51 0.89 -12.26
N VAL A 68 2.79 0.41 -11.22
CA VAL A 68 3.04 -0.89 -10.59
C VAL A 68 2.90 -2.02 -11.60
N ASN A 69 1.77 -2.07 -12.31
CA ASN A 69 1.48 -3.12 -13.30
C ASN A 69 2.52 -3.14 -14.43
N LYS A 70 2.97 -1.97 -14.89
CA LYS A 70 4.06 -1.87 -15.87
C LYS A 70 5.37 -2.41 -15.32
N ALA A 71 5.73 -2.09 -14.08
CA ALA A 71 6.95 -2.59 -13.45
C ALA A 71 6.93 -4.12 -13.32
N LEU A 72 5.81 -4.69 -12.84
CA LEU A 72 5.62 -6.14 -12.74
C LEU A 72 5.81 -6.83 -14.10
N ARG A 73 5.17 -6.29 -15.16
CA ARG A 73 5.30 -6.82 -16.51
C ARG A 73 6.74 -6.79 -17.04
N VAL A 74 7.49 -5.73 -16.75
CA VAL A 74 8.91 -5.62 -17.14
C VAL A 74 9.78 -6.63 -16.39
N MET A 75 9.43 -6.95 -15.14
CA MET A 75 10.10 -7.97 -14.34
C MET A 75 9.70 -9.41 -14.72
N GLY A 76 8.79 -9.59 -15.68
CA GLY A 76 8.34 -10.90 -16.16
C GLY A 76 7.20 -11.53 -15.35
N LEU A 77 6.45 -10.73 -14.59
CA LEU A 77 5.24 -11.12 -13.86
C LEU A 77 3.96 -10.78 -14.63
#